data_AF-A0A9D7X9R6-F1
#
_entry.id   AF-A0A9D7X9R6-F1
#
_cell.length_a   1.000
_cell.length_b   1.000
_cell.length_c   1.000
_cell.angle_alpha   90.00
_cell.angle_beta   90.00
_cell.angle_gamma   90.00
#
_symmetry.space_group_name_H-M   'P 1'
#
loop_
_entity.id
_entity.type
_entity.pdbx_description
1 polymer ?
#
loop_
_entity_poly.entity_id
_entity_poly.type
_entity_poly.pdbx_seq_one_letter_code
_entity_poly.pdbx_strand_id
1 'polypeptide(L)'
;MIFRLSAALVLALSAFAVQAQQAVNPKPLTDEERAEINAQRRAGCKAHGENLKMLQGDNPLMIEEGGKQRELTRAERDAQIADTQKILQDYCGEKPKGS
;
A
#
# COMPACT_ATOMS: atom_id res chain seq x y z
N MET A 1 -38.37 -8.87 -34.78
CA MET A 1 -38.71 -7.95 -33.66
C MET A 1 -37.51 -7.89 -32.73
N ILE A 2 -37.32 -6.82 -31.95
CA ILE A 2 -36.14 -6.47 -31.10
C ILE A 2 -35.23 -5.45 -31.83
N PHE A 3 -34.85 -4.26 -31.36
CA PHE A 3 -35.04 -3.48 -30.12
C PHE A 3 -35.13 -2.00 -30.57
N ARG A 4 -36.22 -1.29 -30.27
CA ARG A 4 -36.17 0.18 -30.16
C ARG A 4 -36.01 0.51 -28.67
N LEU A 5 -34.79 0.29 -28.17
CA LEU A 5 -34.38 0.78 -26.87
C LEU A 5 -34.34 2.31 -26.97
N SER A 6 -35.43 2.94 -26.51
CA SER A 6 -35.63 4.39 -26.54
C SER A 6 -34.42 5.12 -25.97
N ALA A 7 -33.91 6.10 -26.71
CA ALA A 7 -32.80 6.97 -26.27
C ALA A 7 -33.05 7.61 -24.89
N ALA A 8 -34.32 7.74 -24.48
CA ALA A 8 -34.74 8.16 -23.15
C ALA A 8 -34.29 7.21 -22.03
N LEU A 9 -34.22 5.89 -22.26
CA LEU A 9 -33.75 4.91 -21.28
C LEU A 9 -32.23 5.04 -21.07
N VAL A 10 -31.49 5.25 -22.16
CA VAL A 10 -30.03 5.47 -22.12
C VAL A 10 -29.71 6.79 -21.43
N LEU A 11 -30.46 7.87 -21.72
CA LEU A 11 -30.31 9.17 -21.07
C LEU A 11 -30.67 9.12 -19.57
N ALA A 12 -31.71 8.38 -19.19
CA ALA A 12 -32.08 8.16 -17.80
C ALA A 12 -30.99 7.39 -17.03
N LEU A 13 -30.44 6.32 -17.62
CA LEU A 13 -29.32 5.56 -17.04
C LEU A 13 -28.05 6.40 -16.88
N SER A 14 -27.75 7.30 -17.81
CA SER A 14 -26.60 8.21 -17.69
C SER A 14 -26.78 9.30 -16.62
N ALA A 15 -28.02 9.70 -16.30
CA ALA A 15 -28.27 10.66 -15.22
C ALA A 15 -28.03 10.05 -13.83
N PHE A 16 -28.35 8.75 -13.65
CA PHE A 16 -28.07 8.02 -12.41
C PHE A 16 -26.57 7.74 -12.20
N ALA A 17 -25.79 7.60 -13.28
CA ALA A 17 -24.34 7.39 -13.17
C ALA A 17 -23.58 8.65 -12.70
N VAL A 18 -24.07 9.85 -13.06
CA VAL A 18 -23.46 11.13 -12.67
C VAL A 18 -23.78 11.49 -11.21
N GLN A 19 -24.92 11.04 -10.68
CA GLN A 19 -25.28 11.28 -9.27
C GLN A 19 -24.59 10.33 -8.28
N ALA A 20 -24.02 9.21 -8.74
CA ALA A 20 -23.22 8.31 -7.89
C ALA A 20 -21.81 8.86 -7.61
N GLN A 21 -21.39 9.93 -8.30
CA GLN A 21 -20.26 10.78 -7.91
C GLN A 21 -20.71 11.82 -6.86
N GLN A 22 -21.55 11.41 -5.90
CA GLN A 22 -21.71 12.18 -4.68
C GLN A 22 -20.35 12.19 -3.99
N ALA A 23 -19.72 13.36 -4.07
CA ALA A 23 -18.49 13.70 -3.38
C ALA A 23 -18.53 13.15 -1.96
N VAL A 24 -17.72 12.11 -1.70
CA VAL A 24 -17.25 11.83 -0.35
C VAL A 24 -16.49 13.08 0.02
N ASN A 25 -17.13 14.00 0.73
CA ASN A 25 -16.47 15.16 1.30
C ASN A 25 -15.78 14.61 2.55
N PRO A 26 -14.48 14.25 2.51
CA PRO A 26 -13.85 13.69 3.68
C PRO A 26 -13.93 14.76 4.77
N LYS A 27 -14.50 14.41 5.92
CA LYS A 27 -14.49 15.29 7.07
C LYS A 27 -13.05 15.79 7.27
N PRO A 28 -12.80 17.10 7.39
CA PRO A 28 -11.47 17.59 7.64
C PRO A 28 -10.97 16.97 8.95
N LEU A 29 -9.79 16.35 8.89
CA LEU A 29 -9.17 15.73 10.06
C LEU A 29 -8.95 16.78 11.16
N THR A 30 -9.11 16.40 12.41
CA THR A 30 -8.64 17.21 13.53
C THR A 30 -7.12 17.21 13.59
N ASP A 31 -6.53 18.10 14.39
CA ASP A 31 -5.09 18.13 14.58
C ASP A 31 -4.60 16.87 15.30
N GLU A 32 -5.40 16.33 16.22
CA GLU A 32 -5.12 15.06 16.91
C GLU A 32 -5.14 13.89 15.94
N GLU A 33 -6.12 13.80 15.04
CA GLU A 33 -6.18 12.76 14.02
C GLU A 33 -4.99 12.85 13.05
N ARG A 34 -4.61 14.07 12.63
CA ARG A 34 -3.38 14.28 11.85
C ARG A 34 -2.13 13.85 12.61
N ALA A 35 -2.03 14.19 13.89
CA ALA A 35 -0.88 13.84 14.72
C ALA A 35 -0.75 12.32 14.87
N GLU A 36 -1.86 11.63 15.08
CA GLU A 36 -1.93 10.17 15.18
C GLU A 36 -1.53 9.48 13.87
N ILE A 37 -2.08 9.92 12.73
CA ILE A 37 -1.69 9.39 11.40
C ILE A 37 -0.19 9.59 11.17
N ASN A 38 0.34 10.75 11.52
CA ASN A 38 1.77 11.03 11.39
C ASN A 38 2.61 10.17 12.35
N ALA A 39 2.12 9.88 13.56
CA ALA A 39 2.79 8.99 14.50
C ALA A 39 2.83 7.55 13.97
N GLN A 40 1.72 7.04 13.46
CA GLN A 40 1.63 5.72 12.83
C GLN A 40 2.55 5.63 11.61
N ARG A 41 2.59 6.66 10.76
CA ARG A 41 3.53 6.73 9.63
C ARG A 41 4.97 6.62 10.09
N ARG A 42 5.39 7.40 11.11
CA ARG A 42 6.76 7.33 11.65
C ARG A 42 7.06 5.94 12.23
N ALA A 43 6.13 5.34 12.94
CA ALA A 43 6.29 4.00 13.51
C ALA A 43 6.46 2.94 12.41
N GLY A 44 5.62 2.98 11.36
CA GLY A 44 5.73 2.11 10.20
C GLY A 44 7.07 2.26 9.48
N CYS A 45 7.51 3.50 9.23
CA CYS A 45 8.82 3.76 8.62
C CYS A 45 9.98 3.21 9.46
N LYS A 46 9.94 3.37 10.78
CA LYS A 46 10.93 2.78 11.68
C LYS A 46 10.95 1.25 11.59
N ALA A 47 9.78 0.61 11.57
CA ALA A 47 9.66 -0.84 11.45
C ALA A 47 10.23 -1.36 10.11
N HIS A 48 9.93 -0.68 9.00
CA HIS A 48 10.51 -1.03 7.70
C HIS A 48 12.04 -0.84 7.68
N GLY A 49 12.56 0.22 8.31
CA GLY A 49 14.01 0.43 8.44
C GLY A 49 14.70 -0.66 9.28
N GLU A 50 14.06 -1.14 10.34
CA GLU A 50 14.55 -2.27 11.14
C GLU A 50 14.50 -3.58 10.37
N ASN A 51 13.42 -3.83 9.62
CA ASN A 51 13.30 -4.99 8.73
C ASN A 51 14.41 -5.00 7.67
N LEU A 52 14.69 -3.85 7.04
CA LEU A 52 15.77 -3.74 6.05
C LEU A 52 17.12 -4.12 6.65
N LYS A 53 17.45 -3.64 7.87
CA LYS A 53 18.69 -4.00 8.56
C LYS A 53 18.78 -5.50 8.85
N MET A 54 17.68 -6.12 9.26
CA MET A 54 17.63 -7.55 9.51
C MET A 54 17.86 -8.35 8.22
N LEU A 55 17.21 -7.96 7.12
CA LEU A 55 17.36 -8.59 5.81
C LEU A 55 18.78 -8.45 5.24
N GLN A 56 19.42 -7.30 5.46
CA GLN A 56 20.80 -7.02 5.01
C GLN A 56 21.87 -7.67 5.90
N GLY A 57 21.51 -8.17 7.09
CA GLY A 57 22.44 -8.88 7.96
C GLY A 57 22.77 -10.28 7.45
N ASP A 58 23.93 -10.80 7.83
CA ASP A 58 24.45 -12.09 7.37
C ASP A 58 23.79 -13.31 8.05
N ASN A 59 22.90 -13.08 9.01
CA ASN A 59 22.25 -14.17 9.75
C ASN A 59 21.20 -14.89 8.89
N PRO A 60 21.12 -16.23 8.97
CA PRO A 60 20.00 -16.99 8.41
C PRO A 60 18.66 -16.47 8.96
N LEU A 61 17.68 -16.31 8.07
CA LEU A 61 16.31 -15.93 8.44
C LEU A 61 15.41 -17.13 8.18
N MET A 62 14.68 -17.55 9.21
CA MET A 62 13.78 -18.70 9.12
C MET A 62 12.36 -18.21 8.83
N ILE A 63 11.68 -18.89 7.90
CA ILE A 63 10.27 -18.67 7.59
C ILE A 63 9.50 -19.96 7.77
N GLU A 64 8.20 -19.82 8.07
CA GLU A 64 7.27 -20.95 8.11
C GLU A 64 6.53 -21.03 6.77
N GLU A 65 6.62 -22.18 6.10
CA GLU A 65 5.89 -22.48 4.88
C GLU A 65 5.26 -23.87 4.99
N GLY A 66 3.93 -23.93 4.88
CA GLY A 66 3.19 -25.20 4.99
C GLY A 66 3.38 -25.93 6.32
N GLY A 67 3.55 -25.19 7.43
CA GLY A 67 3.76 -25.74 8.77
C GLY A 67 5.18 -26.29 9.01
N LYS A 68 6.13 -25.98 8.13
CA LYS A 68 7.55 -26.33 8.29
C LYS A 68 8.40 -25.08 8.32
N GLN A 69 9.43 -25.09 9.17
CA GLN A 69 10.45 -24.06 9.11
C GLN A 69 11.47 -24.37 8.02
N ARG A 70 11.84 -23.36 7.25
CA ARG A 70 12.98 -23.38 6.34
C ARG A 70 13.68 -22.03 6.33
N GLU A 71 14.90 -22.01 5.81
CA GLU A 71 15.61 -20.76 5.60
C GLU A 71 15.02 -19.99 4.41
N LEU A 72 15.01 -18.67 4.54
CA LEU A 72 14.72 -17.73 3.48
C LEU A 72 15.84 -17.80 2.44
N THR A 73 15.48 -18.09 1.20
CA THR A 73 16.46 -18.16 0.12
C THR A 73 17.04 -16.77 -0.18
N ARG A 74 18.22 -16.73 -0.81
CA ARG A 74 18.84 -15.46 -1.23
C ARG A 74 17.93 -14.65 -2.17
N ALA A 75 17.28 -15.30 -3.14
CA ALA A 75 16.40 -14.62 -4.07
C ALA A 75 15.18 -13.99 -3.36
N GLU A 76 14.59 -14.69 -2.39
CA GLU A 76 13.48 -14.15 -1.60
C GLU A 76 13.94 -13.00 -0.70
N ARG A 77 15.13 -13.12 -0.10
CA ARG A 77 15.74 -12.04 0.70
C ARG A 77 15.98 -10.79 -0.15
N ASP A 78 16.58 -10.95 -1.34
CA ASP A 78 16.85 -9.84 -2.26
C ASP A 78 15.56 -9.16 -2.72
N ALA A 79 14.50 -9.93 -2.99
CA ALA A 79 13.18 -9.39 -3.30
C ALA A 79 12.59 -8.58 -2.13
N GLN A 80 12.63 -9.11 -0.91
CA GLN A 80 12.15 -8.40 0.28
C GLN A 80 12.95 -7.13 0.59
N ILE A 81 14.27 -7.13 0.32
CA ILE A 81 15.11 -5.94 0.41
C ILE A 81 14.61 -4.89 -0.57
N ALA A 82 14.43 -5.25 -1.83
CA ALA A 82 13.98 -4.33 -2.87
C ALA A 82 12.59 -3.73 -2.54
N ASP A 83 11.65 -4.56 -2.10
CA ASP A 83 10.32 -4.13 -1.70
C ASP A 83 10.36 -3.19 -0.49
N THR A 84 11.15 -3.53 0.54
CA THR A 84 11.30 -2.70 1.73
C THR A 84 11.96 -1.36 1.41
N GLN A 85 12.98 -1.35 0.56
CA GLN A 85 13.62 -0.12 0.08
C GLN A 85 12.64 0.77 -0.68
N LYS A 86 11.81 0.18 -1.55
CA LYS A 86 10.76 0.91 -2.27
C LYS A 86 9.75 1.55 -1.33
N ILE A 87 9.29 0.84 -0.30
CA ILE A 87 8.38 1.40 0.71
C ILE A 87 9.04 2.58 1.43
N LEU A 88 10.29 2.44 1.86
CA LEU A 88 11.02 3.52 2.52
C LEU A 88 11.19 4.75 1.61
N GLN A 89 11.41 4.53 0.31
CA GLN A 89 11.53 5.61 -0.67
C GLN A 89 10.19 6.30 -0.94
N ASP A 90 9.17 5.54 -1.33
CA ASP A 90 7.90 6.06 -1.80
C ASP A 90 7.04 6.62 -0.65
N TYR A 91 7.06 5.95 0.50
CA TYR A 91 6.15 6.26 1.62
C TYR A 91 6.84 7.01 2.76
N CYS A 92 8.13 6.76 3.01
CA CYS A 92 8.87 7.39 4.12
C CYS A 92 9.75 8.55 3.69
N GLY A 93 9.98 8.73 2.38
CA GLY A 93 10.83 9.80 1.84
C GLY A 93 12.32 9.58 2.09
N GLU A 94 12.74 8.34 2.39
CA GLU A 94 14.15 8.01 2.53
C GLU A 94 14.80 7.88 1.15
N LYS A 95 15.95 8.54 0.94
CA LYS A 95 16.72 8.36 -0.29
C LYS A 95 17.59 7.11 -0.20
N PRO A 96 17.74 6.33 -1.28
CA PRO A 96 18.67 5.20 -1.29
C PRO A 96 20.08 5.70 -0.96
N LYS A 97 20.74 5.04 0.01
CA LYS A 97 22.15 5.32 0.30
C LYS A 97 23.01 4.72 -0.81
N GLY A 98 23.42 5.54 -1.77
CA GLY A 98 24.38 5.14 -2.81
C GLY A 98 24.13 5.75 -4.19
N SER A 99 23.86 7.06 -4.27
CA SER A 99 24.04 7.82 -5.53
C SER A 99 25.45 8.37 -5.61
#